data_AF-A0A9W7H5T4-F1
#
_entry.id   AF-A0A9W7H5T4-F1
#
_cell.length_a   1.000
_cell.length_b   1.000
_cell.length_c   1.000
_cell.angle_alpha   90.00
_cell.angle_beta   90.00
_cell.angle_gamma   90.00
#
_symmetry.space_group_name_H-M   'P 1'
#
loop_
_entity.id
_entity.type
_entity.pdbx_description
1 polymer ?
#
loop_
_entity_poly.entity_id
_entity_poly.type
_entity_poly.pdbx_seq_one_letter_code
_entity_poly.pdbx_strand_id
1 'polypeptide(L)'
;MFGSPSIMCGGDRLLHQLGLPRSHVQAITMHRDIVPRAFSCNFPDHVAELLKAINGKLRHHPCLTNQKLLYAPMGQYLILQPDEKFSPHHHLLPSGTGLYFLSCPFSSKDGDEKLLRAALRVFFNSPHPLDILSDLTAYNPKRSRHEILLEMYMRRDPSRAKPHQENQERATPQGLVVPVVSTWH
;
A
#
# COMPACT_ATOMS: atom_id res chain seq x y z
N MET A 1 -0.11 17.15 1.51
CA MET A 1 0.37 15.80 1.89
C MET A 1 0.11 14.86 0.72
N PHE A 2 1.11 14.11 0.26
CA PHE A 2 0.97 13.15 -0.85
C PHE A 2 1.21 11.74 -0.35
N GLY A 3 0.20 10.87 -0.40
CA GLY A 3 0.31 9.46 -0.01
C GLY A 3 0.82 9.23 1.42
N SER A 4 0.79 10.24 2.28
CA SER A 4 1.25 10.11 3.66
C SER A 4 0.11 9.61 4.55
N PRO A 5 0.41 8.82 5.59
CA PRO A 5 -0.60 8.47 6.57
C PRO A 5 -0.99 9.72 7.36
N SER A 6 -2.21 9.73 7.91
CA SER A 6 -2.47 10.56 9.07
C SER A 6 -1.55 10.13 10.21
N ILE A 7 -1.13 11.07 11.06
CA ILE A 7 -0.23 10.77 12.20
C ILE A 7 -0.91 10.96 13.56
N MET A 8 -2.18 11.39 13.57
CA MET A 8 -2.91 11.72 14.79
C MET A 8 -4.24 10.98 14.90
N CYS A 9 -4.64 10.76 16.15
CA CYS A 9 -6.02 10.42 16.47
C CYS A 9 -6.91 11.65 16.54
N GLY A 10 -8.15 11.51 16.08
CA GLY A 10 -9.17 12.55 16.19
C GLY A 10 -9.46 13.33 14.90
N GLY A 11 -8.80 13.00 13.79
CA GLY A 11 -9.08 13.56 12.48
C GLY A 11 -8.97 15.09 12.49
N ASP A 12 -10.04 15.78 12.09
CA ASP A 12 -10.09 17.25 12.02
C ASP A 12 -10.09 17.96 13.39
N ARG A 13 -10.14 17.23 14.52
CA ARG A 13 -10.17 17.83 15.86
C ARG A 13 -9.04 18.84 16.10
N LEU A 14 -7.83 18.55 15.62
CA LEU A 14 -6.72 19.50 15.77
C LEU A 14 -6.96 20.79 14.98
N LEU A 15 -7.45 20.69 13.74
CA LEU A 15 -7.78 21.86 12.92
C LEU A 15 -8.86 22.70 13.60
N HIS A 16 -9.88 22.07 14.17
CA HIS A 16 -10.92 22.74 14.94
C HIS A 16 -10.36 23.48 16.16
N GLN A 17 -9.46 22.86 16.93
CA GLN A 17 -8.83 23.50 18.09
C GLN A 17 -7.97 24.70 17.71
N LEU A 18 -7.37 24.68 16.52
CA LEU A 18 -6.56 25.77 15.98
C LEU A 18 -7.39 26.83 15.24
N GLY A 19 -8.71 26.65 15.10
CA GLY A 19 -9.56 27.56 14.33
C GLY A 19 -9.27 27.53 12.82
N LEU A 20 -8.64 26.47 12.31
CA LEU A 20 -8.25 26.33 10.92
C LEU A 20 -9.33 25.59 10.11
N PRO A 21 -9.61 26.01 8.87
CA PRO A 21 -10.49 25.26 7.98
C PRO A 21 -9.82 23.96 7.51
N ARG A 22 -10.61 22.96 7.12
CA ARG A 22 -10.09 21.71 6.53
C ARG A 22 -9.21 21.95 5.30
N SER A 23 -9.49 22.99 4.52
CA SER A 23 -8.71 23.39 3.34
C SER A 23 -7.28 23.82 3.66
N HIS A 24 -6.98 24.09 4.94
CA HIS A 24 -5.61 24.36 5.39
C HIS A 24 -4.67 23.16 5.19
N VAL A 25 -5.21 21.94 5.23
CA VAL A 25 -4.47 20.71 4.96
C VAL A 25 -5.11 20.01 3.77
N GLN A 26 -4.38 19.91 2.66
CA GLN A 26 -4.80 19.13 1.51
C GLN A 26 -4.09 17.76 1.52
N ALA A 27 -4.86 16.70 1.69
CA ALA A 27 -4.43 15.32 1.63
C ALA A 27 -4.72 14.76 0.24
N ILE A 28 -3.67 14.52 -0.52
CA ILE A 28 -3.72 13.97 -1.88
C ILE A 28 -3.28 12.51 -1.80
N THR A 29 -4.11 11.59 -2.28
CA THR A 29 -3.79 10.15 -2.30
C THR A 29 -4.21 9.52 -3.61
N MET A 30 -3.46 8.53 -4.10
CA MET A 30 -3.96 7.71 -5.20
C MET A 30 -5.11 6.82 -4.74
N HIS A 31 -6.06 6.57 -5.64
CA HIS A 31 -7.24 5.74 -5.38
C HIS A 31 -6.92 4.35 -4.82
N ARG A 32 -5.72 3.78 -5.01
CA ARG A 32 -5.30 2.49 -4.43
C ARG A 32 -3.97 2.56 -3.67
N ASP A 33 -3.60 3.74 -3.17
CA ASP A 33 -2.38 3.92 -2.38
C ASP A 33 -2.43 3.13 -1.05
N ILE A 34 -1.48 2.22 -0.83
CA ILE A 34 -1.48 1.38 0.37
C ILE A 34 -1.24 2.16 1.63
N VAL A 35 -0.44 3.22 1.58
CA VAL A 35 0.07 3.87 2.79
C VAL A 35 -1.09 4.52 3.56
N PRO A 36 -1.85 5.49 3.03
CA PRO A 36 -2.96 6.07 3.77
C PRO A 36 -4.07 5.05 4.06
N ARG A 37 -4.29 4.05 3.17
CA ARG A 37 -5.25 2.96 3.41
C ARG A 37 -4.89 2.14 4.64
N ALA A 38 -3.66 1.64 4.73
CA ALA A 38 -3.23 0.74 5.79
C ALA A 38 -3.32 1.37 7.19
N PHE A 39 -3.18 2.70 7.30
CA PHE A 39 -3.29 3.38 8.59
C PHE A 39 -4.72 3.81 8.96
N SER A 40 -5.60 4.00 7.97
CA SER A 40 -6.97 4.49 8.18
C SER A 40 -8.08 3.47 7.90
N CYS A 41 -7.73 2.24 7.52
CA CYS A 41 -8.70 1.16 7.32
C CYS A 41 -9.29 0.65 8.64
N ASN A 42 -10.34 -0.15 8.52
CA ASN A 42 -11.00 -0.84 9.60
C ASN A 42 -10.32 -2.19 9.82
N PHE A 43 -9.35 -2.24 10.73
CA PHE A 43 -8.67 -3.48 11.07
C PHE A 43 -9.65 -4.56 11.54
N PRO A 44 -9.55 -5.79 11.00
CA PRO A 44 -10.21 -6.94 11.60
C PRO A 44 -9.77 -7.13 13.05
N ASP A 45 -10.65 -7.65 13.90
CA ASP A 45 -10.40 -7.73 15.36
C ASP A 45 -9.12 -8.49 15.70
N HIS A 46 -8.87 -9.62 15.05
CA HIS A 46 -7.65 -10.39 15.24
C HIS A 46 -6.37 -9.61 14.87
N VAL A 47 -6.43 -8.75 13.85
CA VAL A 47 -5.30 -7.89 13.46
C VAL A 47 -5.11 -6.79 14.49
N ALA A 48 -6.19 -6.18 14.97
CA ALA A 48 -6.11 -5.16 16.01
C ALA A 48 -5.50 -5.71 17.31
N GLU A 49 -5.90 -6.91 17.74
CA GLU A 49 -5.30 -7.57 18.92
C GLU A 49 -3.84 -7.95 18.70
N LEU A 50 -3.48 -8.42 17.50
CA LEU A 50 -2.08 -8.68 17.16
C LEU A 50 -1.23 -7.40 17.24
N LEU A 51 -1.71 -6.28 16.70
CA LEU A 51 -1.02 -4.98 16.76
C LEU A 51 -0.80 -4.53 18.22
N LYS A 52 -1.81 -4.70 19.08
CA LYS A 52 -1.73 -4.40 20.53
C LYS A 52 -0.76 -5.34 21.26
N ALA A 53 -0.65 -6.59 20.83
CA ALA A 53 0.26 -7.56 21.42
C ALA A 53 1.72 -7.25 21.08
N ILE A 54 2.00 -6.94 19.81
CA ILE A 54 3.36 -6.67 19.30
C ILE A 54 3.91 -5.34 19.83
N ASN A 55 3.06 -4.32 20.01
CA ASN A 55 3.48 -3.03 20.51
C ASN A 55 2.61 -2.54 21.67
N GLY A 56 3.20 -2.51 22.87
CA GLY A 56 2.51 -2.04 24.08
C GLY A 56 1.91 -0.63 23.98
N LYS A 57 2.50 0.26 23.16
CA LYS A 57 1.96 1.62 22.92
C LYS A 57 0.60 1.59 22.22
N LEU A 58 0.30 0.52 21.47
CA LEU A 58 -0.95 0.38 20.73
C LEU A 58 -2.13 -0.12 21.59
N ARG A 59 -1.86 -0.72 22.77
CA ARG A 59 -2.90 -1.24 23.68
C ARG A 59 -3.90 -0.18 24.12
N HIS A 60 -3.42 1.03 24.32
CA HIS A 60 -4.23 2.17 24.76
C HIS A 60 -4.42 3.21 23.65
N HIS A 61 -4.15 2.84 22.39
CA HIS A 61 -4.24 3.75 21.27
C HIS A 61 -5.70 4.05 20.94
N PRO A 62 -6.21 5.29 21.15
CA PRO A 62 -7.65 5.56 21.15
C PRO A 62 -8.35 5.20 19.84
N CYS A 63 -7.71 5.45 18.70
CA CYS A 63 -8.28 5.09 17.40
C CYS A 63 -8.35 3.58 17.19
N LEU A 64 -7.35 2.83 17.67
CA LEU A 64 -7.31 1.40 17.45
C LEU A 64 -8.37 0.72 18.31
N THR A 65 -8.51 1.17 19.56
CA THR A 65 -9.49 0.65 20.52
C THR A 65 -10.93 1.01 20.15
N ASN A 66 -11.19 2.26 19.76
CA ASN A 66 -12.58 2.74 19.61
C ASN A 66 -13.07 2.73 18.16
N GLN A 67 -12.17 2.76 17.19
CA GLN A 67 -12.51 2.94 15.77
C GLN A 67 -11.90 1.87 14.87
N LYS A 68 -11.11 0.93 15.43
CA LYS A 68 -10.39 -0.12 14.71
C LYS A 68 -9.51 0.44 13.57
N LEU A 69 -8.86 1.58 13.79
CA LEU A 69 -7.93 2.21 12.84
C LEU A 69 -6.70 2.75 13.57
N LEU A 70 -5.56 2.91 12.89
CA LEU A 70 -4.37 3.48 13.51
C LEU A 70 -4.42 5.00 13.50
N TYR A 71 -4.77 5.66 12.41
CA TYR A 71 -4.86 7.12 12.38
C TYR A 71 -6.06 7.60 11.58
N ALA A 72 -6.73 8.61 12.12
CA ALA A 72 -7.95 9.15 11.52
C ALA A 72 -7.58 10.14 10.40
N PRO A 73 -8.22 10.05 9.22
CA PRO A 73 -8.08 11.03 8.14
C PRO A 73 -8.29 12.48 8.62
N MET A 74 -7.48 13.43 8.13
CA MET A 74 -7.56 14.85 8.49
C MET A 74 -7.38 15.75 7.26
N GLY A 75 -8.12 16.86 7.23
CA GLY A 75 -8.06 17.87 6.19
C GLY A 75 -8.96 17.57 5.00
N GLN A 76 -8.74 18.34 3.94
CA GLN A 76 -9.44 18.22 2.68
C GLN A 76 -8.84 17.10 1.83
N TYR A 77 -9.65 16.14 1.39
CA TYR A 77 -9.18 14.98 0.62
C TYR A 77 -9.36 15.16 -0.89
N LEU A 78 -8.28 14.93 -1.63
CA LEU A 78 -8.26 14.81 -3.08
C LEU A 78 -7.76 13.42 -3.47
N ILE A 79 -8.49 12.75 -4.35
CA ILE A 79 -8.24 11.36 -4.73
C ILE A 79 -7.83 11.32 -6.19
N LEU A 80 -6.61 10.88 -6.46
CA LEU A 80 -6.09 10.71 -7.81
C LEU A 80 -6.43 9.32 -8.35
N GLN A 81 -7.28 9.27 -9.37
CA GLN A 81 -7.49 8.07 -10.19
C GLN A 81 -6.63 8.19 -11.46
N PRO A 82 -5.63 7.31 -11.65
CA PRO A 82 -4.82 7.28 -12.86
C PRO A 82 -5.63 6.65 -14.02
N ASP A 83 -4.98 6.58 -15.16
CA ASP A 83 -5.44 5.78 -16.30
C ASP A 83 -5.44 4.28 -15.96
N GLU A 84 -6.42 3.56 -16.50
CA GLU A 84 -6.62 2.12 -16.27
C GLU A 84 -5.38 1.28 -16.64
N LYS A 85 -4.53 1.77 -17.55
CA LYS A 85 -3.24 1.13 -17.88
C LYS A 85 -2.27 1.04 -16.70
N PHE A 86 -2.42 1.89 -15.70
CA PHE A 86 -1.57 1.91 -14.50
C PHE A 86 -2.24 1.25 -13.30
N SER A 87 -3.55 1.38 -13.18
CA SER A 87 -4.30 0.77 -12.08
C SER A 87 -5.78 0.67 -12.44
N PRO A 88 -6.45 -0.47 -12.15
CA PRO A 88 -7.88 -0.61 -12.39
C PRO A 88 -8.68 0.47 -11.67
N HIS A 89 -9.67 1.05 -12.36
CA HIS A 89 -10.49 2.13 -11.83
C HIS A 89 -11.20 1.75 -10.52
N HIS A 90 -11.44 2.76 -9.69
CA HIS A 90 -12.11 2.60 -8.41
C HIS A 90 -13.63 2.63 -8.58
N HIS A 91 -14.32 1.57 -8.16
CA HIS A 91 -15.79 1.46 -8.25
C HIS A 91 -16.59 2.56 -7.51
N LEU A 92 -16.00 3.23 -6.51
CA LEU A 92 -16.62 4.37 -5.80
C LEU A 92 -16.33 5.74 -6.42
N LEU A 93 -15.46 5.83 -7.43
CA LEU A 93 -15.13 7.08 -8.09
C LEU A 93 -15.85 7.16 -9.43
N PRO A 94 -16.10 8.39 -9.95
CA PRO A 94 -16.57 8.54 -11.31
C PRO A 94 -15.65 7.84 -12.32
N SER A 95 -16.24 7.42 -13.45
CA SER A 95 -15.48 6.81 -14.54
C SER A 95 -14.44 7.77 -15.11
N GLY A 96 -13.24 7.25 -15.39
CA GLY A 96 -12.16 7.99 -16.06
C GLY A 96 -11.08 8.52 -15.13
N THR A 97 -9.97 8.95 -15.74
CA THR A 97 -8.81 9.50 -15.04
C THR A 97 -9.09 10.91 -14.52
N GLY A 98 -8.67 11.20 -13.30
CA GLY A 98 -8.87 12.53 -12.74
C GLY A 98 -8.44 12.68 -11.29
N LEU A 99 -8.45 13.94 -10.84
CA LEU A 99 -8.30 14.30 -9.44
C LEU A 99 -9.68 14.67 -8.88
N TYR A 100 -10.21 13.81 -8.01
CA TYR A 100 -11.54 13.95 -7.45
C TYR A 100 -11.48 14.64 -6.09
N PHE A 101 -12.31 15.66 -5.92
CA PHE A 101 -12.43 16.34 -4.64
C PHE A 101 -13.57 15.74 -3.81
N LEU A 102 -13.26 15.22 -2.61
CA LEU A 102 -14.27 14.68 -1.71
C LEU A 102 -14.91 15.80 -0.90
N SER A 103 -16.19 16.06 -1.15
CA SER A 103 -16.98 17.10 -0.49
C SER A 103 -18.34 16.60 -0.01
N CYS A 104 -18.93 17.28 0.97
CA CYS A 104 -20.30 17.04 1.42
C CYS A 104 -21.13 18.30 1.10
N PRO A 105 -22.24 18.20 0.35
CA PRO A 105 -23.03 19.36 -0.11
C PRO A 105 -24.11 19.82 0.89
N PHE A 106 -24.33 19.11 1.99
CA PHE A 106 -25.39 19.43 2.97
C PHE A 106 -24.90 20.46 4.00
N SER A 107 -25.81 21.19 4.68
CA SER A 107 -25.49 22.46 5.37
C SER A 107 -25.48 22.38 6.91
N SER A 108 -25.38 21.19 7.50
CA SER A 108 -25.29 21.07 8.97
C SER A 108 -23.88 20.66 9.36
N LYS A 109 -23.09 21.61 9.88
CA LYS A 109 -21.64 21.45 10.13
C LYS A 109 -21.24 20.13 10.82
N ASP A 110 -22.04 19.63 11.77
CA ASP A 110 -21.77 18.36 12.48
C ASP A 110 -22.18 17.11 11.68
N GLY A 111 -23.30 17.16 10.95
CA GLY A 111 -23.75 16.05 10.10
C GLY A 111 -22.82 15.82 8.91
N ASP A 112 -22.32 16.91 8.31
CA ASP A 112 -21.46 16.87 7.13
C ASP A 112 -20.10 16.22 7.44
N GLU A 113 -19.59 16.45 8.65
CA GLU A 113 -18.31 15.88 9.08
C GLU A 113 -18.43 14.38 9.31
N LYS A 114 -19.50 13.92 9.98
CA LYS A 114 -19.76 12.49 10.19
C LYS A 114 -19.93 11.75 8.86
N LEU A 115 -20.66 12.33 7.91
CA LEU A 115 -20.83 11.77 6.56
C LEU A 115 -19.50 11.69 5.81
N LEU A 116 -18.68 12.75 5.85
CA LEU A 116 -17.37 12.74 5.21
C LEU A 116 -16.45 11.67 5.81
N ARG A 117 -16.41 11.57 7.15
CA ARG A 117 -15.62 10.53 7.84
C ARG A 117 -16.10 9.12 7.46
N ALA A 118 -17.42 8.91 7.36
CA ALA A 118 -17.98 7.64 6.90
C ALA A 118 -17.60 7.32 5.46
N ALA A 119 -17.69 8.29 4.55
CA ALA A 119 -17.30 8.15 3.15
C ALA A 119 -15.81 7.80 3.01
N LEU A 120 -14.93 8.50 3.73
CA LEU A 120 -13.50 8.19 3.76
C LEU A 120 -13.23 6.80 4.33
N ARG A 121 -13.97 6.39 5.36
CA ARG A 121 -13.85 5.03 5.92
C ARG A 121 -14.23 4.00 4.87
N VAL A 122 -15.35 4.15 4.17
CA VAL A 122 -15.73 3.23 3.08
C VAL A 122 -14.65 3.22 2.00
N PHE A 123 -14.21 4.39 1.54
CA PHE A 123 -13.17 4.53 0.52
C PHE A 123 -11.86 3.80 0.90
N PHE A 124 -11.30 4.02 2.09
CA PHE A 124 -10.07 3.35 2.52
C PHE A 124 -10.21 1.84 2.76
N ASN A 125 -11.45 1.34 2.87
CA ASN A 125 -11.75 -0.08 3.06
C ASN A 125 -12.24 -0.76 1.77
N SER A 126 -12.27 -0.05 0.64
CA SER A 126 -12.72 -0.60 -0.64
C SER A 126 -11.70 -0.23 -1.71
N PRO A 127 -10.90 -1.17 -2.25
CA PRO A 127 -10.61 -2.47 -1.64
C PRO A 127 -9.92 -2.31 -0.27
N HIS A 128 -10.08 -3.30 0.61
CA HIS A 128 -9.41 -3.27 1.90
C HIS A 128 -7.90 -3.43 1.70
N PRO A 129 -7.03 -2.70 2.43
CA PRO A 129 -5.57 -2.79 2.23
C PRO A 129 -5.02 -4.21 2.41
N LEU A 130 -5.60 -5.03 3.29
CA LEU A 130 -5.20 -6.44 3.40
C LEU A 130 -5.54 -7.24 2.14
N ASP A 131 -6.61 -6.93 1.42
CA ASP A 131 -6.93 -7.58 0.15
C ASP A 131 -5.90 -7.19 -0.92
N ILE A 132 -5.52 -5.91 -0.96
CA ILE A 132 -4.49 -5.42 -1.89
C ILE A 132 -3.14 -6.09 -1.59
N LEU A 133 -2.76 -6.18 -0.32
CA LEU A 133 -1.49 -6.80 0.10
C LEU A 133 -1.49 -8.32 -0.03
N SER A 134 -2.66 -8.96 0.00
CA SER A 134 -2.80 -10.39 -0.25
C SER A 134 -2.51 -10.73 -1.72
N ASP A 135 -2.70 -9.76 -2.62
CA ASP A 135 -2.26 -9.90 -3.99
C ASP A 135 -0.82 -9.39 -4.20
N LEU A 136 0.13 -10.34 -4.24
CA LEU A 136 1.54 -10.04 -4.48
C LEU A 136 1.81 -9.30 -5.80
N THR A 137 0.89 -9.38 -6.78
CA THR A 137 1.02 -8.68 -8.06
C THR A 137 0.46 -7.26 -8.06
N ALA A 138 -0.19 -6.81 -6.99
CA ALA A 138 -0.92 -5.54 -6.94
C ALA A 138 -0.04 -4.30 -7.23
N TYR A 139 1.24 -4.33 -6.83
CA TYR A 139 2.19 -3.23 -7.04
C TYR A 139 3.28 -3.53 -8.06
N ASN A 140 3.36 -4.76 -8.55
CA ASN A 140 4.31 -5.14 -9.58
C ASN A 140 3.72 -6.26 -10.47
N PRO A 141 2.77 -5.92 -11.34
CA PRO A 141 2.09 -6.89 -12.19
C PRO A 141 3.02 -7.53 -13.24
N LYS A 142 4.22 -6.97 -13.43
CA LYS A 142 5.24 -7.51 -14.34
C LYS A 142 5.96 -8.73 -13.77
N ARG A 143 5.78 -9.06 -12.49
CA ARG A 143 6.38 -10.22 -11.85
C ARG A 143 5.31 -11.24 -11.49
N SER A 144 5.61 -12.51 -11.73
CA SER A 144 4.74 -13.60 -11.31
C SER A 144 4.79 -13.79 -9.79
N ARG A 145 3.70 -14.34 -9.21
CA ARG A 145 3.66 -14.74 -7.79
C ARG A 145 4.81 -15.69 -7.43
N HIS A 146 5.17 -16.58 -8.35
CA HIS A 146 6.26 -17.53 -8.15
C HIS A 146 7.61 -16.84 -8.01
N GLU A 147 7.93 -15.87 -8.87
CA GLU A 147 9.17 -15.08 -8.78
C GLU A 147 9.24 -14.28 -7.48
N ILE A 148 8.12 -13.67 -7.06
CA ILE A 148 8.05 -12.89 -5.81
C ILE A 148 8.28 -13.81 -4.59
N LEU A 149 7.60 -14.95 -4.54
CA LEU A 149 7.75 -15.91 -3.44
C LEU A 149 9.15 -16.52 -3.38
N LEU A 150 9.74 -16.86 -4.54
CA LEU A 150 11.13 -17.32 -4.62
C LEU A 150 12.09 -16.25 -4.11
N GLU A 151 11.94 -14.98 -4.50
CA GLU A 151 12.78 -13.90 -4.00
C GLU A 151 12.64 -13.73 -2.48
N MET A 152 11.41 -13.74 -1.94
CA MET A 152 11.16 -13.65 -0.50
C MET A 152 11.77 -14.83 0.26
N TYR A 153 11.69 -16.03 -0.29
CA TYR A 153 12.29 -17.24 0.27
C TYR A 153 13.82 -17.14 0.30
N MET A 154 14.43 -16.76 -0.82
CA MET A 154 15.89 -16.61 -0.94
C MET A 154 16.44 -15.50 -0.03
N ARG A 155 15.68 -14.41 0.20
CA ARG A 155 16.05 -13.36 1.16
C ARG A 155 15.99 -13.84 2.62
N ARG A 156 15.18 -14.85 2.92
CA ARG A 156 15.00 -15.40 4.27
C ARG A 156 16.08 -16.42 4.65
N ASP A 157 16.67 -17.08 3.65
CA ASP A 157 17.79 -18.00 3.82
C ASP A 157 18.82 -17.87 2.67
N PRO A 158 19.79 -16.96 2.80
CA PRO A 158 20.82 -16.72 1.77
C PRO A 158 21.70 -17.94 1.48
N SER A 159 21.74 -18.94 2.37
CA SER A 159 22.65 -20.08 2.30
C SER A 159 22.27 -21.11 1.22
N ARG A 160 21.04 -21.05 0.70
CA ARG A 160 20.51 -21.96 -0.34
C ARG A 160 20.66 -21.44 -1.77
N ALA A 161 21.26 -20.28 -1.98
CA ALA A 161 21.45 -19.67 -3.30
C ALA A 161 22.56 -20.31 -4.16
N LYS A 162 23.08 -21.50 -3.81
CA LYS A 162 24.09 -22.17 -4.64
C LYS A 162 23.39 -22.93 -5.77
N PRO A 163 23.69 -22.64 -7.05
CA PRO A 163 23.23 -23.49 -8.13
C PRO A 163 23.90 -24.86 -7.98
N HIS A 164 23.14 -25.93 -8.21
CA HIS A 164 23.68 -27.28 -8.37
C HIS A 164 24.68 -27.25 -9.54
N GLN A 165 25.98 -27.24 -9.23
CA GLN A 165 27.02 -27.60 -10.18
C GLN A 165 26.97 -29.12 -10.32
N GLU A 166 26.43 -29.57 -11.45
CA GLU A 166 26.50 -30.95 -11.89
C GLU A 166 27.96 -31.27 -12.20
N ASN A 167 28.54 -32.18 -11.41
CA ASN A 167 29.92 -32.65 -11.58
C ASN A 167 30.03 -33.44 -12.88
N GLN A 168 30.84 -32.96 -13.82
CA GLN A 168 31.31 -33.77 -14.94
C GLN A 168 32.85 -33.76 -14.99
N GLU A 169 33.43 -34.80 -14.40
CA GLU A 169 34.80 -35.28 -14.56
C GLU A 169 34.68 -36.81 -14.65
N ARG A 170 35.37 -37.58 -15.51
CA ARG A 170 36.54 -37.37 -16.38
C ARG A 170 36.68 -38.63 -17.27
N ALA A 171 37.18 -38.51 -18.50
CA ALA A 171 38.23 -39.38 -19.10
C ALA A 171 38.49 -39.07 -20.60
N THR A 172 39.65 -38.45 -20.86
CA THR A 172 40.42 -38.30 -22.13
C THR A 172 41.15 -39.63 -22.51
N PRO A 173 42.01 -39.74 -23.56
CA PRO A 173 42.50 -38.75 -24.56
C PRO A 173 42.55 -39.26 -26.03
N GLN A 174 42.85 -38.36 -26.98
CA GLN A 174 43.95 -38.44 -27.97
C GLN A 174 43.67 -37.55 -29.20
N GLY A 175 44.71 -36.86 -29.69
CA GLY A 175 44.76 -36.41 -31.09
C GLY A 175 44.84 -34.90 -31.33
N LEU A 176 46.04 -34.36 -31.21
CA LEU A 176 46.70 -33.36 -32.08
C LEU A 176 45.86 -32.47 -33.04
N VAL A 177 46.19 -31.17 -32.99
CA VAL A 177 46.43 -30.20 -34.09
C VAL A 177 45.63 -28.88 -33.95
N VAL A 178 46.40 -27.81 -33.72
CA VAL A 178 46.03 -26.39 -33.88
C VAL A 178 46.05 -26.04 -35.37
N PRO A 179 45.20 -25.14 -35.88
CA PRO A 179 45.76 -23.81 -36.13
C PRO A 179 44.82 -22.63 -35.82
N VAL A 180 45.52 -21.55 -35.47
CA VAL A 180 45.14 -20.13 -35.47
C VAL A 180 44.49 -19.71 -36.78
N VAL A 181 43.40 -18.92 -36.74
CA VAL A 181 43.20 -17.72 -37.59
C VAL A 181 42.29 -16.71 -36.87
N SER A 182 42.80 -15.49 -36.76
CA SER A 182 42.11 -14.26 -36.32
C SER A 182 41.28 -13.65 -37.45
N THR A 183 40.17 -12.95 -37.16
CA THR A 183 39.94 -11.55 -37.57
C THR A 183 38.59 -11.01 -37.09
N TRP A 184 38.61 -9.70 -36.83
CA TRP A 184 37.55 -8.82 -36.38
C TRP A 184 36.63 -8.38 -37.53
N HIS A 185 35.33 -8.17 -37.27
CA HIS A 185 34.57 -6.92 -37.45
C HIS A 185 33.17 -7.09 -36.86
#